data_AF-A0A5C9B2W3-F1
#
_entry.id   AF-A0A5C9B2W3-F1
#
_cell.length_a   1.000
_cell.length_b   1.000
_cell.length_c   1.000
_cell.angle_alpha   90.00
_cell.angle_beta   90.00
_cell.angle_gamma   90.00
#
_symmetry.space_group_name_H-M   'P 1'
#
loop_
_entity.id
_entity.type
_entity.pdbx_description
1 polymer ?
#
loop_
_entity_poly.entity_id
_entity_poly.type
_entity_poly.pdbx_seq_one_letter_code
_entity_poly.pdbx_strand_id
1 'polypeptide(L)'
;MHSASGLIHRKKGFHMKHKSLLILALAVMTGASFPAVAQQETAAKAEDKPASNAQILRDKIKADKKFIVAKNMKLSEAEATVFWPVYEAYQKDLGELNKRLARLIKDYAGAYKAKKVDDELAKRLIRETLEIQDAETALMRTYAGKLEGVLPATKAMRYLQIENKVRALVRADLAEEIPLAP
;
A
#
# COMPACT_ATOMS: atom_id res chain seq x y z
N MET A 1 -23.92 40.58 4.60
CA MET A 1 -23.99 40.68 6.07
C MET A 1 -25.18 39.86 6.55
N HIS A 2 -25.02 39.10 7.64
CA HIS A 2 -25.97 38.23 8.35
C HIS A 2 -26.39 36.94 7.60
N SER A 3 -25.95 35.72 7.94
CA SER A 3 -25.85 34.95 9.20
C SER A 3 -27.13 34.18 9.56
N ALA A 4 -27.04 32.84 9.55
CA ALA A 4 -27.52 31.91 10.57
C ALA A 4 -27.33 30.48 10.04
N SER A 5 -26.38 29.69 10.57
CA SER A 5 -26.52 28.86 11.77
C SER A 5 -27.36 27.60 11.51
N GLY A 6 -26.69 26.44 11.47
CA GLY A 6 -27.35 25.16 11.25
C GLY A 6 -26.43 23.97 11.49
N LEU A 7 -26.59 23.37 12.68
CA LEU A 7 -26.39 21.95 12.97
C LEU A 7 -24.99 21.42 13.33
N ILE A 8 -24.67 21.65 14.61
CA ILE A 8 -23.88 20.73 15.45
C ILE A 8 -24.72 19.47 15.70
N HIS A 9 -24.24 18.27 15.31
CA HIS A 9 -24.30 17.02 16.10
C HIS A 9 -23.84 15.79 15.29
N ARG A 10 -22.70 15.21 15.67
CA ARG A 10 -22.58 13.80 16.14
C ARG A 10 -21.11 13.42 16.35
N LYS A 11 -20.66 13.46 17.61
CA LYS A 11 -19.56 12.60 18.09
C LYS A 11 -20.09 11.17 18.16
N LYS A 12 -19.39 10.22 17.53
CA LYS A 12 -19.36 8.82 17.99
C LYS A 12 -17.90 8.40 18.01
N GLY A 13 -17.35 8.29 19.22
CA GLY A 13 -15.98 7.87 19.46
C GLY A 13 -15.78 6.40 19.07
N PHE A 14 -14.71 6.14 18.34
CA PHE A 14 -14.23 4.80 18.06
C PHE A 14 -13.54 4.26 19.33
N HIS A 15 -14.16 3.26 19.97
CA HIS A 15 -13.59 2.54 21.12
C HIS A 15 -12.99 1.23 20.61
N MET A 16 -11.66 1.12 20.57
CA MET A 16 -10.98 -0.15 20.28
C MET A 16 -10.35 -0.68 21.57
N LYS A 17 -10.85 -1.82 22.06
CA LYS A 17 -10.37 -2.47 23.30
C LYS A 17 -9.07 -3.23 23.01
N HIS A 18 -7.95 -2.75 23.57
CA HIS A 18 -6.68 -3.47 23.53
C HIS A 18 -6.72 -4.70 24.45
N LYS A 19 -6.60 -5.91 23.89
CA LYS A 19 -6.27 -7.11 24.67
C LYS A 19 -4.76 -7.33 24.61
N SER A 20 -4.07 -6.88 25.65
CA SER A 20 -2.70 -7.29 25.94
C SER A 20 -2.72 -8.73 26.43
N LEU A 21 -1.86 -9.59 25.87
CA LEU A 21 -1.45 -10.83 26.54
C LEU A 21 0.08 -10.86 26.60
N LEU A 22 0.57 -10.50 27.79
CA LEU A 22 1.85 -10.94 28.33
C LEU A 22 1.74 -12.45 28.62
N ILE A 23 2.68 -13.25 28.12
CA ILE A 23 2.96 -14.56 28.69
C ILE A 23 4.44 -14.58 29.08
N LEU A 24 4.65 -14.41 30.38
CA LEU A 24 5.88 -14.72 31.10
C LEU A 24 5.67 -16.11 31.70
N ALA A 25 6.50 -17.08 31.33
CA ALA A 25 6.65 -18.31 32.11
C ALA A 25 8.08 -18.84 31.98
N LEU A 26 8.79 -18.61 33.08
CA LEU A 26 10.08 -19.14 33.49
C LEU A 26 9.96 -20.66 33.68
N ALA A 27 10.93 -21.44 33.19
CA ALA A 27 11.20 -22.78 33.70
C ALA A 27 12.72 -22.95 33.81
N VAL A 28 13.20 -22.82 35.04
CA VAL A 28 14.54 -23.20 35.51
C VAL A 28 14.47 -24.65 35.96
N MET A 29 15.44 -25.50 35.60
CA MET A 29 16.21 -26.35 36.53
C MET A 29 17.23 -27.26 35.79
N THR A 30 18.50 -26.85 35.91
CA THR A 30 19.74 -27.62 36.22
C THR A 30 19.89 -29.10 35.84
N GLY A 31 21.05 -29.44 35.24
CA GLY A 31 21.71 -30.75 35.46
C GLY A 31 22.73 -31.24 34.41
N ALA A 32 24.00 -30.82 34.57
CA ALA A 32 25.27 -31.53 34.35
C ALA A 32 25.67 -32.25 33.03
N SER A 33 26.95 -32.03 32.69
CA SER A 33 27.91 -32.92 31.99
C SER A 33 28.06 -32.78 30.48
N PHE A 34 29.18 -32.15 30.08
CA PHE A 34 29.75 -32.18 28.74
C PHE A 34 30.48 -33.51 28.47
N PRO A 35 30.35 -34.05 27.25
CA PRO A 35 31.53 -34.45 26.50
C PRO A 35 31.56 -33.81 25.11
N ALA A 36 32.75 -33.38 24.71
CA ALA A 36 33.04 -32.82 23.40
C ALA A 36 32.80 -33.85 22.28
N VAL A 37 31.95 -33.50 21.32
CA VAL A 37 31.82 -34.19 20.03
C VAL A 37 31.68 -33.14 18.93
N ALA A 38 32.62 -33.22 17.99
CA ALA A 38 32.61 -32.75 16.60
C ALA A 38 31.91 -31.42 16.27
N GLN A 39 32.74 -30.47 15.86
CA GLN A 39 32.40 -29.30 15.07
C GLN A 39 31.62 -29.72 13.81
N GLN A 40 30.29 -29.65 13.90
CA GLN A 40 29.42 -29.68 12.73
C GLN A 40 29.22 -28.23 12.30
N GLU A 41 29.95 -27.84 11.25
CA GLU A 41 29.67 -26.63 10.50
C GLU A 41 28.22 -26.69 10.03
N THR A 42 27.33 -26.04 10.77
CA THR A 42 26.01 -25.68 10.25
C THR A 42 26.27 -24.63 9.19
N ALA A 43 26.32 -25.10 7.93
CA ALA A 43 26.15 -24.27 6.77
C ALA A 43 25.02 -23.28 7.07
N ALA A 44 25.37 -22.00 7.11
CA ALA A 44 24.42 -20.91 7.25
C ALA A 44 23.44 -21.05 6.08
N LYS A 45 22.31 -21.69 6.33
CA LYS A 45 21.13 -21.57 5.47
C LYS A 45 20.84 -20.09 5.43
N ALA A 46 21.02 -19.50 4.25
CA ALA A 46 20.52 -18.18 3.95
C ALA A 46 19.09 -18.11 4.46
N GLU A 47 18.85 -17.25 5.46
CA GLU A 47 17.51 -16.90 5.87
C GLU A 47 16.83 -16.30 4.64
N ASP A 48 15.96 -17.09 4.02
CA ASP A 48 14.89 -16.57 3.19
C ASP A 48 14.09 -15.63 4.09
N LYS A 49 14.42 -14.33 4.03
CA LYS A 49 13.61 -13.30 4.67
C LYS A 49 12.20 -13.50 4.10
N PRO A 50 11.19 -13.84 4.92
CA PRO A 50 9.84 -13.90 4.43
C PRO A 50 9.55 -12.53 3.84
N ALA A 51 9.08 -12.51 2.59
CA ALA A 51 8.60 -11.31 1.94
C ALA A 51 7.77 -10.53 2.97
N SER A 52 8.14 -9.27 3.23
CA SER A 52 7.44 -8.44 4.23
C SER A 52 5.92 -8.61 4.07
N ASN A 53 5.13 -8.59 5.14
CA ASN A 53 3.66 -8.72 5.03
C ASN A 53 3.07 -7.78 3.95
N ALA A 54 3.70 -6.62 3.75
CA ALA A 54 3.39 -5.68 2.67
C ALA A 54 3.70 -6.19 1.24
N GLN A 55 4.75 -6.98 1.04
CA GLN A 55 5.08 -7.62 -0.23
C GLN A 55 4.11 -8.78 -0.55
N ILE A 56 3.81 -9.64 0.43
CA ILE A 56 2.80 -10.71 0.27
C ILE A 56 1.42 -10.10 -0.03
N LEU A 57 1.03 -9.06 0.70
CA LEU A 57 -0.21 -8.33 0.45
C LEU A 57 -0.20 -7.67 -0.93
N ARG A 58 0.92 -7.07 -1.35
CA ARG A 58 1.07 -6.51 -2.71
C ARG A 58 0.90 -7.56 -3.79
N ASP A 59 1.50 -8.73 -3.64
CA ASP A 59 1.45 -9.78 -4.65
C ASP A 59 0.06 -10.44 -4.69
N LYS A 60 -0.59 -10.61 -3.53
CA LYS A 60 -2.00 -11.02 -3.45
C LYS A 60 -2.93 -10.00 -4.10
N ILE A 61 -2.79 -8.71 -3.78
CA ILE A 61 -3.55 -7.63 -4.41
C ILE A 61 -3.32 -7.58 -5.91
N LYS A 62 -2.10 -7.83 -6.42
CA LYS A 62 -1.82 -7.85 -7.86
C LYS A 62 -2.51 -9.01 -8.57
N ALA A 63 -2.40 -10.23 -8.03
CA ALA A 63 -3.07 -11.41 -8.57
C ALA A 63 -4.60 -11.23 -8.53
N ASP A 64 -5.13 -10.75 -7.40
CA ASP A 64 -6.55 -10.45 -7.22
C ASP A 64 -7.01 -9.34 -8.17
N LYS A 65 -6.18 -8.30 -8.38
CA LYS A 65 -6.49 -7.18 -9.28
C LYS A 65 -6.55 -7.60 -10.73
N LYS A 66 -5.56 -8.35 -11.24
CA LYS A 66 -5.57 -8.82 -12.63
C LYS A 66 -6.81 -9.67 -12.89
N PHE A 67 -7.18 -10.51 -11.93
CA PHE A 67 -8.41 -11.29 -11.97
C PHE A 67 -9.69 -10.44 -11.96
N ILE A 68 -9.78 -9.44 -11.08
CA ILE A 68 -10.89 -8.48 -11.03
C ILE A 68 -11.02 -7.76 -12.37
N VAL A 69 -9.92 -7.29 -12.95
CA VAL A 69 -9.92 -6.61 -14.25
C VAL A 69 -10.41 -7.57 -15.35
N ALA A 70 -9.85 -8.77 -15.43
CA ALA A 70 -10.25 -9.77 -16.42
C ALA A 70 -11.75 -10.08 -16.36
N LYS A 71 -12.30 -10.28 -15.16
CA LYS A 71 -13.73 -10.57 -14.95
C LYS A 71 -14.66 -9.43 -15.32
N ASN A 72 -14.22 -8.19 -15.14
CA ASN A 72 -15.11 -7.03 -15.27
C ASN A 72 -14.99 -6.32 -16.63
N MET A 73 -13.88 -6.48 -17.35
CA MET A 73 -13.65 -5.72 -18.59
C MET A 73 -14.54 -6.15 -19.76
N LYS A 74 -14.91 -7.45 -19.84
CA LYS A 74 -15.68 -8.03 -20.95
C LYS A 74 -14.99 -7.77 -22.31
N LEU A 75 -13.72 -8.14 -22.39
CA LEU A 75 -12.90 -8.03 -23.59
C LEU A 75 -13.21 -9.19 -24.55
N SER A 76 -13.21 -8.92 -25.86
CA SER A 76 -13.03 -9.98 -26.86
C SER A 76 -11.57 -10.48 -26.82
N GLU A 77 -11.31 -11.61 -27.47
CA GLU A 77 -9.93 -12.11 -27.58
C GLU A 77 -9.00 -11.09 -28.24
N ALA A 78 -9.43 -10.49 -29.36
CA ALA A 78 -8.65 -9.48 -30.06
C ALA A 78 -8.35 -8.24 -29.19
N GLU A 79 -9.35 -7.75 -28.45
CA GLU A 79 -9.16 -6.63 -27.52
C GLU A 79 -8.23 -7.00 -26.36
N ALA A 80 -8.33 -8.22 -25.83
CA ALA A 80 -7.48 -8.70 -24.76
C ALA A 80 -6.01 -8.73 -25.18
N THR A 81 -5.70 -9.18 -26.40
CA THR A 81 -4.34 -9.22 -26.94
C THR A 81 -3.66 -7.86 -26.92
N VAL A 82 -4.38 -6.79 -27.24
CA VAL A 82 -3.83 -5.41 -27.25
C VAL A 82 -3.96 -4.69 -25.91
N PHE A 83 -4.94 -5.05 -25.09
CA PHE A 83 -5.17 -4.44 -23.77
C PHE A 83 -4.12 -4.86 -22.74
N TRP A 84 -3.82 -6.17 -22.62
CA TRP A 84 -2.96 -6.67 -21.55
C TRP A 84 -1.55 -6.05 -21.55
N PRO A 85 -0.88 -5.82 -22.70
CA PRO A 85 0.39 -5.10 -22.72
C PRO A 85 0.30 -3.68 -22.13
N VAL A 86 -0.77 -2.93 -22.44
CA VAL A 86 -1.01 -1.57 -21.89
C VAL A 86 -1.28 -1.65 -20.39
N TYR A 87 -2.06 -2.63 -19.95
CA TYR A 87 -2.32 -2.91 -18.54
C TYR A 87 -1.01 -3.15 -17.77
N GLU A 88 -0.17 -4.08 -18.23
CA GLU A 88 1.07 -4.45 -17.52
C GLU A 88 2.05 -3.27 -17.45
N ALA A 89 2.16 -2.49 -18.52
CA ALA A 89 2.94 -1.26 -18.53
C ALA A 89 2.43 -0.26 -17.47
N TYR A 90 1.11 -0.06 -17.39
CA TYR A 90 0.54 0.84 -16.39
C TYR A 90 0.76 0.34 -14.96
N GLN A 91 0.59 -0.97 -14.72
CA GLN A 91 0.81 -1.55 -13.41
C GLN A 91 2.28 -1.44 -12.96
N LYS A 92 3.22 -1.59 -13.90
CA LYS A 92 4.65 -1.37 -13.64
C LYS A 92 4.91 0.07 -13.20
N ASP A 93 4.40 1.05 -13.95
CA ASP A 93 4.65 2.47 -13.65
C ASP A 93 3.95 2.90 -12.35
N LEU A 94 2.73 2.42 -12.10
CA LEU A 94 2.05 2.59 -10.81
C LEU A 94 2.86 1.96 -9.67
N GLY A 95 3.54 0.84 -9.94
CA GLY A 95 4.45 0.19 -9.00
C GLY A 95 5.58 1.12 -8.54
N GLU A 96 6.19 1.86 -9.46
CA GLU A 96 7.24 2.84 -9.11
C GLU A 96 6.70 4.00 -8.28
N LEU A 97 5.52 4.51 -8.63
CA LEU A 97 4.86 5.55 -7.84
C LEU A 97 4.48 5.06 -6.44
N ASN A 98 3.99 3.82 -6.33
CA ASN A 98 3.66 3.21 -5.04
C ASN A 98 4.92 3.01 -4.17
N LYS A 99 6.09 2.72 -4.76
CA LYS A 99 7.36 2.69 -4.01
C LYS A 99 7.73 4.08 -3.47
N ARG A 100 7.48 5.14 -4.24
CA ARG A 100 7.69 6.54 -3.82
C ARG A 100 6.78 6.89 -2.63
N LEU A 101 5.49 6.57 -2.73
CA LEU A 101 4.53 6.71 -1.63
C LEU A 101 4.93 5.91 -0.39
N ALA A 102 5.38 4.66 -0.55
CA ALA A 102 5.82 3.84 0.58
C ALA A 102 7.04 4.43 1.31
N ARG A 103 7.97 5.07 0.59
CA ARG A 103 9.09 5.80 1.20
C ARG A 103 8.60 7.02 1.97
N LEU A 104 7.72 7.83 1.38
CA LEU A 104 7.12 8.99 2.05
C LEU A 104 6.43 8.58 3.38
N ILE A 105 5.63 7.52 3.35
CA ILE A 105 4.95 7.00 4.55
C ILE A 105 5.96 6.51 5.59
N LYS A 106 7.02 5.81 5.16
CA LYS A 106 8.08 5.33 6.06
C LYS A 106 8.84 6.48 6.73
N ASP A 107 9.18 7.53 5.98
CA ASP A 107 9.84 8.73 6.49
C ASP A 107 8.98 9.38 7.59
N TYR A 108 7.69 9.59 7.30
CA TYR A 108 6.75 10.14 8.26
C TYR A 108 6.60 9.25 9.50
N ALA A 109 6.39 7.95 9.32
CA ALA A 109 6.23 7.00 10.43
C ALA A 109 7.47 6.95 11.33
N GLY A 110 8.67 7.04 10.76
CA GLY A 110 9.92 7.12 11.51
C GLY A 110 10.01 8.38 12.37
N ALA A 111 9.74 9.54 11.77
CA ALA A 111 9.76 10.82 12.47
C ALA A 111 8.67 10.93 13.54
N TYR A 112 7.47 10.43 13.26
CA TYR A 112 6.35 10.38 14.19
C TYR A 112 6.69 9.56 15.43
N LYS A 113 7.22 8.34 15.26
CA LYS A 113 7.67 7.48 16.37
C LYS A 113 8.78 8.14 17.21
N ALA A 114 9.66 8.89 16.57
CA ALA A 114 10.72 9.63 17.24
C ALA A 114 10.25 10.94 17.90
N LYS A 115 8.99 11.34 17.71
CA LYS A 115 8.45 12.67 18.10
C LYS A 115 9.24 13.83 17.50
N LYS A 116 9.66 13.69 16.23
CA LYS A 116 10.49 14.64 15.47
C LYS A 116 9.84 15.07 14.17
N VAL A 117 8.53 15.32 14.19
CA VAL A 117 7.83 15.96 13.08
C VAL A 117 7.96 17.47 13.27
N ASP A 118 8.98 18.07 12.63
CA ASP A 118 9.19 19.52 12.63
C ASP A 118 8.69 20.17 11.33
N ASP A 119 8.68 21.50 11.30
CA ASP A 119 8.17 22.28 10.16
C ASP A 119 8.95 22.04 8.86
N GLU A 120 10.25 21.80 8.95
CA GLU A 120 11.09 21.54 7.77
C GLU A 120 10.72 20.21 7.13
N LEU A 121 10.62 19.16 7.95
CA LEU A 121 10.15 17.85 7.52
C LEU A 121 8.73 17.95 6.98
N ALA A 122 7.81 18.61 7.69
CA ALA A 122 6.43 18.76 7.27
C ALA A 122 6.33 19.41 5.88
N LYS A 123 7.07 20.51 5.65
CA LYS A 123 7.13 21.17 4.34
C LYS A 123 7.64 20.24 3.24
N ARG A 124 8.66 19.41 3.52
CA ARG A 124 9.17 18.40 2.57
C ARG A 124 8.12 17.34 2.26
N LEU A 125 7.47 16.78 3.28
CA LEU A 125 6.45 15.73 3.12
C LEU A 125 5.22 16.25 2.38
N ILE A 126 4.79 17.49 2.64
CA ILE A 126 3.69 18.15 1.92
C ILE A 126 4.02 18.26 0.43
N ARG A 127 5.20 18.80 0.07
CA ARG A 127 5.62 18.92 -1.33
C ARG A 127 5.65 17.56 -2.02
N GLU A 128 6.31 16.58 -1.41
CA GLU A 128 6.42 15.23 -1.96
C GLU A 128 5.05 14.55 -2.13
N THR A 129 4.11 14.79 -1.20
CA THR A 129 2.74 14.29 -1.31
C THR A 129 2.04 14.84 -2.55
N LEU A 130 2.13 16.16 -2.78
CA LEU A 130 1.53 16.82 -3.93
C LEU A 130 2.18 16.34 -5.24
N GLU A 131 3.51 16.23 -5.29
CA GLU A 131 4.21 15.72 -6.46
C GLU A 131 3.85 14.28 -6.81
N ILE A 132 3.59 13.42 -5.80
CA ILE A 132 3.08 12.06 -6.02
C ILE A 132 1.68 12.09 -6.63
N GLN A 133 0.79 12.97 -6.15
CA GLN A 133 -0.58 13.10 -6.67
C GLN A 133 -0.60 13.62 -8.10
N ASP A 134 0.26 14.60 -8.41
CA ASP A 134 0.43 15.13 -9.77
C ASP A 134 0.98 14.06 -10.72
N ALA A 135 2.01 13.34 -10.28
CA ALA A 135 2.58 12.23 -11.05
C ALA A 135 1.55 11.13 -11.31
N GLU A 136 0.71 10.81 -10.32
CA GLU A 136 -0.38 9.84 -10.51
C GLU A 136 -1.38 10.30 -11.56
N THR A 137 -1.79 11.57 -11.49
CA THR A 137 -2.75 12.15 -12.44
C THR A 137 -2.18 12.19 -13.85
N ALA A 138 -0.91 12.57 -14.00
CA ALA A 138 -0.21 12.56 -15.28
C ALA A 138 -0.10 11.14 -15.86
N LEU A 139 0.19 10.15 -15.00
CA LEU A 139 0.25 8.75 -15.40
C LEU A 139 -1.12 8.26 -15.88
N MET A 140 -2.19 8.55 -15.13
CA MET A 140 -3.55 8.21 -15.52
C MET A 140 -3.93 8.83 -16.88
N ARG A 141 -3.59 10.11 -17.13
CA ARG A 141 -3.83 10.76 -18.44
C ARG A 141 -3.09 10.04 -19.58
N THR A 142 -1.83 9.69 -19.35
CA THR A 142 -0.99 9.00 -20.33
C THR A 142 -1.61 7.64 -20.70
N TYR A 143 -2.03 6.87 -19.69
CA TYR A 143 -2.61 5.56 -19.93
C TYR A 143 -4.05 5.62 -20.45
N ALA A 144 -4.83 6.65 -20.12
CA ALA A 144 -6.12 6.89 -20.76
C ALA A 144 -5.97 6.98 -22.28
N GLY A 145 -5.03 7.80 -22.78
CA GLY A 145 -4.76 7.90 -24.22
C GLY A 145 -4.28 6.59 -24.85
N LYS A 146 -3.38 5.86 -24.17
CA LYS A 146 -2.92 4.54 -24.65
C LYS A 146 -4.06 3.52 -24.73
N LEU A 147 -4.96 3.51 -23.74
CA LEU A 147 -6.10 2.61 -23.69
C LEU A 147 -7.13 2.92 -24.77
N GLU A 148 -7.44 4.20 -24.99
CA GLU A 148 -8.34 4.64 -26.06
C GLU A 148 -7.77 4.32 -27.45
N GLY A 149 -6.45 4.25 -27.59
CA GLY A 149 -5.79 3.79 -28.82
C GLY A 149 -5.96 2.30 -29.13
N VAL A 150 -6.34 1.47 -28.14
CA VAL A 150 -6.45 0.01 -28.31
C VAL A 150 -7.82 -0.56 -27.93
N LEU A 151 -8.71 0.25 -27.37
CA LEU A 151 -10.05 -0.15 -26.93
C LEU A 151 -11.10 0.90 -27.31
N PRO A 152 -12.37 0.50 -27.47
CA PRO A 152 -13.48 1.44 -27.44
C PRO A 152 -13.46 2.28 -26.15
N ALA A 153 -13.75 3.58 -26.28
CA ALA A 153 -13.67 4.53 -25.17
C ALA A 153 -14.44 4.10 -23.91
N THR A 154 -15.59 3.44 -24.08
CA THR A 154 -16.40 2.91 -22.96
C THR A 154 -15.68 1.82 -22.17
N LYS A 155 -14.87 0.97 -22.83
CA LYS A 155 -14.04 -0.05 -22.17
C LYS A 155 -12.78 0.56 -21.55
N ALA A 156 -12.16 1.53 -22.21
CA ALA A 156 -11.06 2.30 -21.63
C ALA A 156 -11.49 3.00 -20.33
N MET A 157 -12.64 3.69 -20.34
CA MET A 157 -13.25 4.29 -19.16
C MET A 157 -13.54 3.25 -18.07
N ARG A 158 -14.10 2.09 -18.43
CA ARG A 158 -14.39 1.01 -17.47
C ARG A 158 -13.12 0.56 -16.74
N TYR A 159 -12.02 0.39 -17.46
CA TYR A 159 -10.76 0.04 -16.83
C TYR A 159 -10.28 1.11 -15.84
N LEU A 160 -10.30 2.38 -16.23
CA LEU A 160 -9.91 3.49 -15.36
C LEU A 160 -10.79 3.57 -14.10
N GLN A 161 -12.09 3.28 -14.22
CA GLN A 161 -13.00 3.18 -13.08
C GLN A 161 -12.63 2.03 -12.14
N ILE A 162 -12.26 0.86 -12.66
CA ILE A 162 -11.81 -0.28 -11.85
C ILE A 162 -10.52 0.08 -11.11
N GLU A 163 -9.53 0.64 -11.80
CA GLU A 163 -8.27 1.10 -11.21
C GLU A 163 -8.52 2.10 -10.07
N ASN A 164 -9.34 3.12 -10.33
CA ASN A 164 -9.65 4.14 -9.33
C ASN A 164 -10.34 3.57 -8.08
N LYS A 165 -11.24 2.59 -8.25
CA LYS A 165 -11.89 1.91 -7.11
C LYS A 165 -10.88 1.15 -6.25
N VAL A 166 -9.98 0.40 -6.87
CA VAL A 166 -8.91 -0.32 -6.15
C VAL A 166 -8.03 0.66 -5.39
N ARG A 167 -7.61 1.75 -6.04
CA ARG A 167 -6.75 2.76 -5.39
C ARG A 167 -7.48 3.52 -4.27
N ALA A 168 -8.78 3.77 -4.39
CA ALA A 168 -9.57 4.38 -3.34
C ALA A 168 -9.61 3.52 -2.06
N LEU A 169 -9.75 2.19 -2.20
CA LEU A 169 -9.69 1.28 -1.05
C LEU A 169 -8.34 1.33 -0.36
N VAL A 170 -7.23 1.25 -1.13
CA VAL A 170 -5.88 1.37 -0.56
C VAL A 170 -5.69 2.70 0.17
N ARG A 171 -6.21 3.81 -0.37
CA ARG A 171 -6.14 5.12 0.29
C ARG A 171 -6.95 5.18 1.57
N ALA A 172 -8.12 4.53 1.62
CA ALA A 172 -8.93 4.46 2.83
C ALA A 172 -8.18 3.71 3.93
N ASP A 173 -7.58 2.56 3.61
CA ASP A 173 -6.76 1.78 4.55
C ASP A 173 -5.57 2.61 5.08
N LEU A 174 -4.88 3.33 4.18
CA LEU A 174 -3.78 4.21 4.59
C LEU A 174 -4.23 5.37 5.46
N ALA A 175 -5.40 5.95 5.19
CA ALA A 175 -5.94 7.06 5.97
C ALA A 175 -6.33 6.65 7.40
N GLU A 176 -6.70 5.38 7.60
CA GLU A 176 -6.95 4.81 8.93
C GLU A 176 -5.66 4.59 9.73
N GLU A 177 -4.59 4.16 9.06
CA GLU A 177 -3.31 3.80 9.69
C GLU A 177 -2.36 4.99 9.92
N ILE A 178 -2.42 6.03 9.09
CA ILE A 178 -1.51 7.17 9.17
C ILE A 178 -2.05 8.22 10.15
N PRO A 179 -1.39 8.46 11.30
CA PRO A 179 -1.86 9.46 12.26
C PRO A 179 -1.65 10.88 11.72
N LEU A 180 -2.44 11.83 12.22
CA LEU A 180 -2.20 13.26 11.99
C LEU A 180 -0.86 13.69 12.62
N ALA A 181 -0.24 14.73 12.03
CA ALA A 181 0.94 15.35 12.62
C ALA A 181 0.61 15.89 14.03
N PRO A 182 1.56 15.81 14.98
CA PRO A 182 1.35 16.23 16.37
C PRO A 182 1.20 17.74 16.55
#